data_AF-A0A8T7C538-F1
#
_entry.id   AF-A0A8T7C538-F1
#
_cell.length_a   1.000
_cell.length_b   1.000
_cell.length_c   1.000
_cell.angle_alpha   90.00
_cell.angle_beta   90.00
_cell.angle_gamma   90.00
#
_symmetry.space_group_name_H-M   'P 1'
#
loop_
_entity.id
_entity.type
_entity.pdbx_description
1 polymer ?
#
loop_
_entity_poly.entity_id
_entity_poly.type
_entity_poly.pdbx_seq_one_letter_code
_entity_poly.pdbx_strand_id
1 'polypeptide(L)'
;MKPTKRSRVARQQTRHLEQALSDVRVAERPRNGWIDAIREALGMTKTQLAKRMGIPRPNLNQLEANEISGSITIASLQKAANALGCEFRYVLMP
;
A
#
# COMPACT_ATOMS: atom_id res chain seq x y z
N MET A 1 17.72 24.65 -6.88
CA MET A 1 18.35 23.31 -6.85
C MET A 1 18.94 23.03 -8.23
N LYS A 2 20.26 22.88 -8.36
CA LYS A 2 20.92 22.60 -9.65
C LYS A 2 20.62 21.14 -10.05
N PRO A 3 20.28 20.83 -11.32
CA PRO A 3 20.01 19.46 -11.72
C PRO A 3 21.32 18.66 -11.69
N THR A 4 21.41 17.71 -10.78
CA THR A 4 22.55 16.78 -10.67
C THR A 4 22.60 15.93 -11.95
N LYS A 5 23.67 16.08 -12.74
CA LYS A 5 23.88 15.30 -13.97
C LYS A 5 23.93 13.81 -13.60
N ARG A 6 22.84 13.06 -13.80
CA ARG A 6 22.83 11.60 -13.61
C ARG A 6 23.90 10.96 -14.50
N SER A 7 24.74 10.10 -13.91
CA SER A 7 25.80 9.40 -14.64
C SER A 7 25.21 8.49 -15.73
N ARG A 8 25.99 8.19 -16.77
CA ARG A 8 25.57 7.28 -17.86
C ARG A 8 25.17 5.90 -17.32
N VAL A 9 25.91 5.41 -16.32
CA VAL A 9 25.64 4.15 -15.62
C VAL A 9 24.32 4.19 -14.86
N ALA A 10 24.03 5.27 -14.13
CA ALA A 10 22.77 5.41 -13.40
C ALA A 10 21.56 5.39 -14.35
N ARG A 11 21.66 6.04 -15.51
CA ARG A 11 20.59 6.02 -16.54
C ARG A 11 20.36 4.62 -17.11
N GLN A 12 21.44 3.86 -17.33
CA GLN A 12 21.33 2.49 -17.82
C GLN A 12 20.67 1.57 -16.78
N GLN A 13 21.04 1.73 -15.50
CA GLN A 13 20.41 1.00 -14.39
C GLN A 13 18.93 1.34 -14.25
N THR A 14 18.54 2.62 -14.31
CA THR A 14 17.13 3.02 -14.29
C THR A 14 16.36 2.41 -15.46
N ARG A 15 16.91 2.45 -16.68
CA ARG A 15 16.26 1.86 -17.85
C ARG A 15 16.04 0.35 -17.71
N HIS A 16 16.99 -0.39 -17.14
CA HIS A 16 16.80 -1.83 -16.90
C HIS A 16 15.68 -2.08 -15.87
N LEU A 17 15.56 -1.25 -14.82
CA LEU A 17 14.47 -1.35 -13.85
C LEU A 17 13.11 -0.99 -14.47
N GLU A 18 13.05 0.10 -15.24
CA GLU A 18 11.85 0.48 -16.00
C GLU A 18 11.41 -0.63 -16.94
N GLN A 19 12.33 -1.28 -17.65
CA GLN A 19 12.03 -2.39 -18.55
C GLN A 19 11.60 -3.66 -17.82
N ALA A 20 12.20 -3.97 -16.66
CA ALA A 20 11.77 -5.12 -15.85
C ALA A 20 10.37 -4.91 -15.24
N LEU A 21 9.96 -3.67 -15.03
CA LEU A 21 8.70 -3.29 -14.41
C LEU A 21 7.65 -2.80 -15.42
N SER A 22 7.97 -2.72 -16.72
CA SER A 22 7.10 -2.12 -17.75
C SER A 22 5.76 -2.82 -17.88
N ASP A 23 5.74 -4.13 -17.63
CA ASP A 23 4.54 -4.96 -17.75
C ASP A 23 3.75 -5.07 -16.43
N VAL A 24 4.28 -4.48 -15.35
CA VAL A 24 3.62 -4.45 -14.04
C VAL A 24 2.54 -3.38 -14.06
N ARG A 25 1.29 -3.81 -14.21
CA ARG A 25 0.12 -2.93 -14.07
C ARG A 25 -0.27 -2.83 -12.60
N VAL A 26 0.00 -1.70 -11.98
CA VAL A 26 -0.47 -1.39 -10.62
C VAL A 26 -1.79 -0.64 -10.74
N ALA A 27 -2.84 -1.16 -10.11
CA ALA A 27 -4.12 -0.47 -10.06
C ALA A 27 -4.00 0.84 -9.27
N GLU A 28 -4.74 1.87 -9.68
CA GLU A 28 -4.85 3.09 -8.89
C GLU A 28 -5.45 2.77 -7.51
N ARG A 29 -4.88 3.37 -6.48
CA ARG A 29 -5.38 3.19 -5.11
C ARG A 29 -6.82 3.71 -5.02
N PRO A 30 -7.77 2.94 -4.47
CA PRO A 30 -9.12 3.42 -4.20
C PRO A 30 -9.14 4.70 -3.35
N ARG A 31 -10.16 5.57 -3.54
CA ARG A 31 -10.26 6.86 -2.82
C ARG A 31 -10.26 6.73 -1.30
N ASN A 32 -10.86 5.65 -0.81
CA ASN A 32 -10.97 5.27 0.60
C ASN A 32 -9.79 4.39 1.10
N GLY A 33 -8.80 4.09 0.24
CA GLY A 33 -7.72 3.18 0.56
C GLY A 33 -8.06 1.71 0.30
N TRP A 34 -7.03 0.87 0.21
CA TRP A 34 -7.15 -0.56 -0.03
C TRP A 34 -7.79 -1.29 1.13
N ILE A 35 -7.49 -0.91 2.37
CA ILE A 35 -8.02 -1.61 3.55
C ILE A 35 -9.54 -1.47 3.61
N ASP A 36 -10.04 -0.24 3.45
CA ASP A 36 -11.48 0.05 3.45
C ASP A 36 -12.18 -0.60 2.25
N ALA A 37 -11.63 -0.45 1.04
CA ALA A 37 -12.21 -1.03 -0.18
C ALA A 37 -12.30 -2.56 -0.13
N ILE A 38 -11.25 -3.25 0.31
CA ILE A 38 -11.26 -4.72 0.42
C ILE A 38 -12.21 -5.16 1.55
N ARG A 39 -12.19 -4.46 2.69
CA ARG A 39 -13.11 -4.73 3.81
C ARG A 39 -14.57 -4.69 3.35
N GLU A 40 -14.94 -3.67 2.56
CA GLU A 40 -16.28 -3.51 2.00
C GLU A 40 -16.63 -4.58 0.97
N ALA A 41 -15.69 -4.93 0.08
CA ALA A 41 -15.88 -6.01 -0.89
C ALA A 41 -16.12 -7.37 -0.21
N LEU A 42 -15.57 -7.58 0.99
CA LEU A 42 -15.79 -8.77 1.81
C LEU A 42 -17.05 -8.70 2.69
N GLY A 43 -17.84 -7.62 2.61
CA GLY A 43 -19.04 -7.42 3.43
C GLY A 43 -18.74 -7.24 4.92
N MET A 44 -17.53 -6.80 5.29
CA MET A 44 -17.14 -6.62 6.69
C MET A 44 -17.41 -5.21 7.19
N THR A 45 -17.95 -5.10 8.40
CA THR A 45 -17.98 -3.85 9.16
C THR A 45 -16.60 -3.51 9.74
N LYS A 46 -16.36 -2.23 10.05
CA LYS A 46 -15.14 -1.80 10.77
C LYS A 46 -14.97 -2.54 12.10
N THR A 47 -16.05 -2.80 12.84
CA THR A 47 -15.99 -3.56 14.10
C THR A 47 -15.49 -4.99 13.87
N GLN A 48 -15.92 -5.66 12.80
CA GLN A 48 -15.49 -7.02 12.50
C GLN A 48 -14.00 -7.07 12.12
N LEU A 49 -13.53 -6.14 11.28
CA LEU A 49 -12.10 -6.08 10.93
C LEU A 49 -11.24 -5.73 12.15
N ALA A 50 -11.67 -4.76 12.96
CA ALA A 50 -10.95 -4.39 14.19
C ALA A 50 -10.81 -5.59 15.14
N LYS A 51 -11.88 -6.38 15.30
CA LYS A 51 -11.87 -7.63 16.07
C LYS A 51 -10.89 -8.64 15.48
N ARG A 52 -10.86 -8.85 14.16
CA ARG A 52 -9.90 -9.75 13.50
C ARG A 52 -8.45 -9.30 13.67
N MET A 53 -8.22 -8.00 13.68
CA MET A 53 -6.90 -7.41 13.91
C MET A 53 -6.49 -7.36 15.38
N GLY A 54 -7.41 -7.68 16.32
CA GLY A 54 -7.15 -7.59 17.76
C GLY A 54 -6.97 -6.16 18.26
N ILE A 55 -7.60 -5.16 17.62
CA ILE A 55 -7.49 -3.75 17.98
C ILE A 55 -8.86 -3.11 18.25
N PRO A 56 -8.92 -2.02 19.03
CA PRO A 56 -10.14 -1.23 19.18
C PRO A 56 -10.62 -0.63 17.85
N ARG A 57 -11.93 -0.48 17.68
CA ARG A 57 -12.53 0.15 16.48
C ARG A 57 -11.98 1.55 16.18
N PRO A 58 -11.74 2.46 17.16
CA PRO A 58 -11.10 3.75 16.87
C PRO A 58 -9.71 3.61 16.25
N ASN A 59 -8.93 2.60 16.67
CA ASN A 59 -7.60 2.35 16.11
C ASN A 59 -7.70 1.87 14.66
N LEU A 60 -8.73 1.10 14.30
CA LEU A 60 -8.96 0.74 12.90
C LEU A 60 -9.30 1.99 12.07
N ASN A 61 -10.16 2.88 12.56
CA ASN A 61 -10.48 4.13 11.84
C ASN A 61 -9.21 4.96 11.60
N GLN A 62 -8.34 5.07 12.61
CA GLN A 62 -7.06 5.77 12.48
C GLN A 62 -6.13 5.05 11.50
N LEU A 63 -6.13 3.71 11.51
CA LEU A 63 -5.31 2.90 10.60
C LEU A 63 -5.73 3.10 9.14
N GLU A 64 -7.03 3.07 8.83
CA GLU A 64 -7.56 3.40 7.50
C GLU A 64 -7.21 4.85 7.10
N ALA A 65 -7.36 5.82 8.00
CA ALA A 65 -6.98 7.21 7.74
C ALA A 65 -5.47 7.39 7.48
N ASN A 66 -4.63 6.67 8.21
CA ASN A 66 -3.18 6.67 8.03
C ASN A 66 -2.76 6.04 6.70
N GLU A 67 -3.53 5.06 6.19
CA GLU A 67 -3.30 4.52 4.86
C GLU A 67 -3.48 5.62 3.82
N ILE A 68 -4.62 6.31 3.86
CA ILE A 68 -4.97 7.36 2.91
C ILE A 68 -3.92 8.48 2.93
N SER A 69 -3.52 8.94 4.12
CA SER A 69 -2.53 10.01 4.30
C SER A 69 -1.09 9.60 4.01
N GLY A 70 -0.81 8.29 3.90
CA GLY A 70 0.53 7.75 3.68
C GLY A 70 1.40 7.67 4.93
N SER A 71 0.85 7.91 6.12
CA SER A 71 1.56 7.77 7.40
C SER A 71 1.53 6.33 7.96
N ILE A 72 0.80 5.41 7.32
CA ILE A 72 0.74 4.01 7.73
C ILE A 72 2.11 3.33 7.59
N THR A 73 2.42 2.44 8.54
CA THR A 73 3.64 1.64 8.47
C THR A 73 3.42 0.39 7.62
N ILE A 74 4.47 -0.09 6.95
CA ILE A 74 4.46 -1.36 6.21
C ILE A 74 3.99 -2.52 7.12
N ALA A 75 4.45 -2.56 8.37
CA ALA A 75 4.04 -3.58 9.33
C ALA A 75 2.52 -3.55 9.60
N SER A 76 1.89 -2.37 9.60
CA SER A 76 0.45 -2.23 9.79
C SER A 76 -0.32 -2.70 8.56
N LEU A 77 0.17 -2.38 7.35
CA LEU A 77 -0.40 -2.89 6.10
C LEU A 77 -0.36 -4.42 6.05
N GLN A 78 0.76 -5.04 6.43
CA GLN A 78 0.89 -6.50 6.49
C GLN A 78 -0.11 -7.12 7.48
N LYS A 79 -0.27 -6.53 8.68
CA LYS A 79 -1.26 -6.99 9.67
C LYS A 79 -2.68 -6.88 9.16
N ALA A 80 -3.03 -5.76 8.51
CA ALA A 80 -4.34 -5.54 7.92
C ALA A 80 -4.61 -6.56 6.81
N ALA A 81 -3.64 -6.79 5.92
CA ALA A 81 -3.75 -7.77 4.85
C ALA A 81 -4.00 -9.18 5.38
N ASN A 82 -3.22 -9.61 6.38
CA ASN A 82 -3.42 -10.90 7.04
C ASN A 82 -4.84 -11.03 7.64
N ALA A 83 -5.37 -9.98 8.27
CA ALA A 83 -6.72 -9.98 8.85
C ALA A 83 -7.84 -9.97 7.81
N LEU A 84 -7.59 -9.36 6.65
CA LEU A 84 -8.46 -9.37 5.47
C LEU A 84 -8.35 -10.68 4.67
N GLY A 85 -7.36 -11.52 4.96
CA GLY A 85 -7.10 -12.75 4.20
C GLY A 85 -6.51 -12.49 2.82
N CYS A 86 -5.78 -11.38 2.65
CA CYS A 86 -5.08 -11.06 1.41
C CYS A 86 -3.56 -11.02 1.60
N GLU A 87 -2.84 -11.16 0.48
CA GLU A 87 -1.39 -11.02 0.46
C GLU A 87 -0.99 -9.55 0.32
N PHE A 88 -0.08 -9.08 1.16
CA PHE A 88 0.51 -7.76 1.01
C PHE A 88 1.79 -7.84 0.17
N ARG A 89 1.85 -7.05 -0.91
CA ARG A 89 3.05 -6.85 -1.72
C ARG A 89 3.38 -5.37 -1.80
N TYR A 90 4.63 -5.00 -1.54
CA TYR A 90 5.13 -3.64 -1.69
C TYR A 90 6.09 -3.56 -2.87
N VAL A 91 5.86 -2.61 -3.77
CA VAL A 91 6.69 -2.37 -4.96
C VAL A 91 7.04 -0.90 -5.05
N LEU A 92 8.31 -0.61 -5.34
CA LEU A 92 8.78 0.71 -5.74
C LEU A 92 8.91 0.73 -7.25
N MET A 93 8.17 1.62 -7.90
CA MET A 93 8.22 1.82 -9.35
C MET A 93 9.08 3.07 -9.65
N PRO A 94 10.13 2.97 -10.49
CA PRO A 94 11.09 4.04 -10.76
C PRO A 94 10.55 5.18 -11.64
#